data_AF-A0A958M303-F1
#
_entry.id   AF-A0A958M303-F1
#
_cell.length_a   1.000
_cell.length_b   1.000
_cell.length_c   1.000
_cell.angle_alpha   90.00
_cell.angle_beta   90.00
_cell.angle_gamma   90.00
#
_symmetry.space_group_name_H-M   'P 1'
#
loop_
_entity.id
_entity.type
_entity.pdbx_description
1 polymer ?
#
loop_
_entity_poly.entity_id
_entity_poly.type
_entity_poly.pdbx_seq_one_letter_code
_entity_poly.pdbx_strand_id
1 'polypeptide(L)' 'MRVILYIINKEFRQIFRNKGMLPIIFILPLLQLVILSNAATYEINNISFGYVDNDHTHTSRALIDKFR' A
#
# COMPACT_ATOMS: atom_id res chain seq x y z
N MET A 1 -5.56 23.57 -26.55
CA MET A 1 -4.24 23.04 -26.16
C MET A 1 -3.20 24.08 -25.74
N ARG A 2 -3.05 25.24 -26.40
CA ARG A 2 -2.01 26.25 -26.04
C ARG A 2 -2.08 26.74 -24.59
N VAL A 3 -3.29 26.96 -24.06
CA VAL A 3 -3.51 27.40 -22.67
C VAL A 3 -2.97 26.38 -21.66
N ILE A 4 -3.23 25.09 -21.86
CA ILE A 4 -2.76 24.01 -20.97
C ILE A 4 -1.23 23.96 -20.94
N LEU A 5 -0.58 24.03 -22.11
CA LEU A 5 0.89 24.12 -22.20
C LEU A 5 1.46 25.32 -21.45
N TYR A 6 0.77 26.46 -21.48
CA TYR A 6 1.20 27.66 -20.77
C TYR A 6 1.11 27.48 -19.23
N ILE A 7 0.03 26.86 -18.76
CA ILE A 7 -0.16 26.53 -17.34
C ILE A 7 0.91 25.55 -16.88
N ILE A 8 1.17 24.48 -17.65
CA ILE A 8 2.21 23.50 -17.32
C ILE A 8 3.57 24.19 -17.20
N ASN A 9 3.97 24.99 -18.18
CA ASN A 9 5.25 25.72 -18.13
C ASN A 9 5.38 26.62 -16.89
N LYS A 10 4.28 27.27 -16.49
CA LYS A 10 4.23 28.10 -15.27
C LYS A 10 4.47 27.25 -14.02
N GLU A 11 3.76 26.14 -13.87
CA GLU A 11 3.86 25.28 -12.68
C GLU A 11 5.26 24.63 -12.57
N PHE A 12 5.84 24.17 -13.68
CA PHE A 12 7.21 23.66 -13.67
C PHE A 12 8.22 24.71 -13.22
N ARG A 13 8.12 25.95 -13.74
CA ARG A 13 8.99 27.05 -13.30
C ARG A 13 8.78 27.37 -11.81
N GLN A 14 7.56 27.26 -11.30
CA GLN A 14 7.25 27.46 -9.89
C GLN A 14 7.88 26.37 -8.99
N ILE A 15 7.82 25.10 -9.41
CA ILE A 15 8.46 23.99 -8.70
C ILE A 15 9.96 24.23 -8.55
N PHE A 16 10.65 24.63 -9.63
CA PHE A 16 12.11 24.88 -9.57
C PHE A 16 12.47 26.13 -8.76
N ARG A 17 11.60 27.15 -8.72
CA ARG A 17 11.86 28.39 -7.96
C ARG A 17 11.67 28.19 -6.45
N ASN A 18 10.75 27.31 -6.04
CA ASN A 18 10.50 27.03 -4.64
C ASN A 18 11.40 25.89 -4.15
N LYS A 19 12.43 26.24 -3.38
CA LYS A 19 13.42 25.30 -2.84
C LYS A 19 12.82 24.15 -2.03
N GLY A 20 11.63 24.31 -1.44
CA GLY A 20 10.97 23.26 -0.66
C GLY A 20 10.13 22.28 -1.51
N MET A 21 9.68 22.68 -2.70
CA MET A 21 8.80 21.84 -3.52
C MET A 21 9.51 20.63 -4.10
N LEU A 22 10.75 20.81 -4.58
CA LEU A 22 11.56 19.71 -5.13
C LEU A 22 11.76 18.58 -4.11
N PRO A 23 12.25 18.84 -2.87
CA PRO A 23 12.32 17.81 -1.85
C PRO A 23 10.99 17.13 -1.55
N ILE A 24 9.87 17.87 -1.44
CA ILE A 24 8.56 17.28 -1.14
C ILE A 24 8.11 16.31 -2.24
N ILE A 25 8.25 16.69 -3.51
CA ILE A 25 7.84 15.87 -4.66
C ILE A 25 8.61 14.55 -4.72
N PHE A 26 9.86 14.50 -4.26
CA PHE A 26 10.69 13.30 -4.33
C PHE A 26 10.76 12.53 -3.01
N ILE A 27 11.01 13.22 -1.89
CA ILE A 27 11.23 12.59 -0.59
C ILE A 27 9.93 12.00 -0.03
N LEU A 28 8.80 12.69 -0.16
CA LEU A 28 7.55 12.19 0.39
C LEU A 28 7.13 10.86 -0.27
N PRO A 29 7.15 10.72 -1.61
CA PRO A 29 6.91 9.42 -2.25
C PRO A 29 7.96 8.36 -1.91
N LEU A 30 9.24 8.72 -1.76
CA LEU A 30 10.28 7.76 -1.36
C LEU A 30 10.04 7.22 0.06
N LEU A 31 9.74 8.10 1.01
CA LEU A 31 9.34 7.70 2.36
C LEU A 31 8.10 6.82 2.32
N GLN A 32 7.11 7.17 1.50
CA GLN A 32 5.92 6.37 1.30
C GLN A 32 6.25 4.97 0.78
N LEU A 33 7.14 4.83 -0.20
CA LEU A 33 7.57 3.51 -0.70
C LEU A 33 8.26 2.70 0.39
N VAL A 34 9.16 3.30 1.17
CA VAL A 34 9.85 2.60 2.26
C VAL A 34 8.86 2.15 3.34
N ILE A 35 7.91 3.01 3.74
CA ILE A 35 6.94 2.68 4.79
C ILE A 35 5.92 1.65 4.27
N LEU A 36 5.30 1.91 3.12
CA LEU A 36 4.25 1.04 2.58
C LEU A 36 4.81 -0.29 2.08
N SER A 37 6.02 -0.35 1.54
CA SER A 37 6.62 -1.64 1.13
C SER A 37 6.82 -2.58 2.32
N ASN A 38 7.12 -2.06 3.51
CA ASN A 38 7.24 -2.86 4.72
C ASN A 38 5.87 -3.22 5.32
N ALA A 39 4.86 -2.36 5.16
CA ALA A 39 3.50 -2.61 5.64
C ALA A 39 2.64 -3.48 4.70
N ALA A 40 3.00 -3.57 3.42
CA ALA A 40 2.29 -4.35 2.40
C ALA A 40 2.60 -5.85 2.44
N THR A 41 2.99 -6.38 3.60
CA THR A 41 3.12 -7.82 3.81
C THR A 41 1.76 -8.41 4.14
N TYR A 42 1.32 -9.41 3.38
CA TYR A 42 0.12 -10.20 3.72
C TYR A 42 0.36 -11.26 4.80
N GLU A 43 1.51 -11.20 5.48
CA GLU A 43 1.89 -12.14 6.51
C GLU A 43 1.13 -11.85 7.81
N ILE A 44 0.16 -12.72 8.10
CA ILE A 44 -0.55 -12.72 9.37
C ILE A 44 0.24 -13.59 10.35
N ASN A 45 1.17 -12.97 11.09
CA ASN A 45 2.07 -13.70 11.99
C ASN A 45 1.41 -14.15 13.31
N ASN A 46 0.32 -13.51 13.72
CA ASN A 46 -0.33 -13.83 14.98
C ASN A 46 -1.83 -13.53 14.90
N ILE A 47 -2.63 -14.53 14.52
CA ILE A 47 -4.10 -14.45 14.50
C ILE A 47 -4.67 -15.61 15.31
N SER A 48 -5.65 -15.30 16.16
CA SER A 48 -6.42 -16.32 16.85
C SER A 48 -7.40 -16.95 15.87
N PHE A 49 -7.17 -18.21 15.49
CA PHE A 49 -8.10 -18.98 14.68
C PHE A 49 -9.22 -19.58 15.56
N GLY A 50 -10.47 -19.40 15.13
CA GLY A 50 -11.62 -20.12 15.67
C GLY A 50 -12.27 -20.94 14.56
N TYR A 51 -12.53 -22.23 14.82
CA TYR A 51 -13.17 -23.13 13.87
C TYR A 51 -14.65 -23.31 14.25
N VAL A 52 -15.55 -23.11 13.27
CA VAL A 52 -16.99 -23.42 13.42
C VAL A 52 -17.34 -24.45 12.36
N ASP A 53 -17.46 -25.71 12.79
CA ASP A 53 -17.83 -26.83 11.94
C ASP A 53 -19.30 -27.19 12.16
N ASN A 54 -20.18 -26.79 11.23
CA ASN A 54 -21.60 -27.17 11.29
C ASN A 54 -21.88 -28.50 10.57
N ASP A 55 -21.01 -28.90 9.63
CA ASP A 55 -21.21 -30.06 8.77
C ASP A 55 -20.71 -31.35 9.42
N HIS A 56 -19.74 -31.26 10.34
CA HIS A 56 -19.23 -32.40 11.13
C HIS A 56 -18.79 -33.60 10.26
N THR A 57 -18.40 -33.35 9.01
CA THR A 57 -17.95 -34.37 8.07
C THR A 57 -16.48 -34.70 8.25
N HIS A 58 -16.06 -35.86 7.74
CA HIS A 58 -14.64 -36.24 7.74
C HIS A 58 -13.79 -35.26 6.92
N THR A 59 -14.32 -34.72 5.84
CA THR A 59 -13.67 -33.69 5.02
C THR A 59 -13.51 -32.38 5.77
N SER A 60 -14.53 -31.94 6.51
CA SER A 60 -14.46 -30.73 7.34
C SER A 60 -13.41 -30.86 8.45
N ARG A 61 -13.40 -31.99 9.18
CA ARG A 61 -12.39 -32.26 10.22
C ARG A 61 -10.96 -32.36 9.65
N ALA A 62 -10.79 -33.04 8.52
CA ALA A 62 -9.47 -33.15 7.87
C ALA A 62 -8.95 -31.80 7.37
N LEU A 63 -9.84 -30.85 7.07
CA LEU A 63 -9.45 -29.48 6.74
C LEU A 63 -8.98 -28.72 7.99
N ILE A 64 -9.74 -28.79 9.08
CA ILE A 64 -9.38 -28.15 10.36
C ILE A 64 -8.02 -28.64 10.86
N ASP A 65 -7.75 -29.95 10.78
CA ASP A 65 -6.47 -30.54 11.20
C ASP A 65 -5.27 -30.04 10.38
N LYS A 66 -5.47 -29.51 9.17
CA LYS A 66 -4.38 -28.93 8.36
C LYS A 66 -4.04 -27.49 8.75
N PHE A 67 -4.97 -26.79 9.41
CA PHE A 67 -4.78 -25.40 9.87
C PHE A 67 -4.40 -25.32 11.35
N ARG A 68 -4.45 -26.44 12.08
CA ARG A 68 -3.96 -26.59 13.45
C ARG A 68 -2.46 -26.84 13.49
#